data_AF-A0A972MRP0-F1
#
_entry.id   AF-A0A972MRP0-F1
#
_cell.length_a   1.000
_cell.length_b   1.000
_cell.length_c   1.000
_cell.angle_alpha   90.00
_cell.angle_beta   90.00
_cell.angle_gamma   90.00
#
_symmetry.space_group_name_H-M   'P 1'
#
loop_
_entity.id
_entity.type
_entity.pdbx_description
1 polymer ?
#
loop_
_entity_poly.entity_id
_entity_poly.type
_entity_poly.pdbx_seq_one_letter_code
_entity_poly.pdbx_strand_id
1 'polypeptide(L)'
;EDAMTLMKDNGCFSCHAIASKKAAPAFAGIGKRNKRFEGENARYVIINSIKNGSKGKYPHFSDMEMPSYTNFSQEELETIADFILAQSSKAKGHGGNCGGGKGQGRGMGMMGGMR
;
A
#
# COMPACT_ATOMS: atom_id res chain seq x y z
N GLU A 1 23.47 -5.47 -1.07
CA GLU A 1 22.94 -6.71 -0.46
C GLU A 1 21.54 -7.00 -1.01
N ASP A 2 20.97 -8.18 -0.78
CA ASP A 2 19.59 -8.44 -1.19
C ASP A 2 18.58 -7.90 -0.16
N ALA A 3 17.36 -7.57 -0.63
CA ALA A 3 16.33 -6.96 0.22
C ALA A 3 15.93 -7.83 1.43
N MET A 4 15.89 -9.16 1.28
CA MET A 4 15.45 -10.03 2.38
C MET A 4 16.48 -10.05 3.50
N THR A 5 17.78 -10.05 3.18
CA THR A 5 18.86 -9.95 4.17
C THR A 5 18.82 -8.60 4.87
N LEU A 6 18.82 -7.49 4.13
CA LEU A 6 18.70 -6.13 4.69
C LEU A 6 17.54 -6.00 5.68
N MET A 7 16.36 -6.49 5.29
CA MET A 7 15.16 -6.38 6.10
C MET A 7 15.13 -7.30 7.33
N LYS A 8 15.79 -8.46 7.25
CA LYS A 8 15.93 -9.38 8.41
C LYS A 8 16.88 -8.79 9.44
N ASP A 9 18.04 -8.34 9.00
CA ASP A 9 19.10 -7.85 9.88
C ASP A 9 18.70 -6.54 10.57
N ASN A 10 17.86 -5.75 9.92
CA ASN A 10 17.30 -4.52 10.47
C ASN A 10 15.91 -4.71 11.12
N GLY A 11 15.50 -5.96 11.40
CA GLY A 11 14.35 -6.25 12.22
C GLY A 11 12.98 -5.87 11.62
N CYS A 12 12.88 -5.62 10.31
CA CYS A 12 11.63 -5.22 9.66
C CYS A 12 10.51 -6.27 9.86
N PHE A 13 10.88 -7.55 9.93
CA PHE A 13 9.96 -8.66 10.13
C PHE A 13 9.40 -8.81 11.56
N SER A 14 9.89 -8.01 12.51
CA SER A 14 9.30 -7.94 13.87
C SER A 14 7.85 -7.44 13.80
N CYS A 15 7.63 -6.34 13.08
CA CYS A 15 6.33 -5.69 12.94
C CYS A 15 5.60 -6.01 11.63
N HIS A 16 6.32 -6.35 10.56
CA HIS A 16 5.75 -6.63 9.24
C HIS A 16 5.83 -8.12 8.86
N ALA A 17 4.92 -8.55 8.00
CA ALA A 17 5.02 -9.82 7.29
C ALA A 17 4.78 -9.62 5.79
N ILE A 18 5.11 -10.63 4.98
CA ILE A 18 4.99 -10.54 3.52
C ILE A 18 3.52 -10.30 3.10
N ALA A 19 2.61 -11.17 3.52
CA ALA A 19 1.21 -11.17 3.04
C ALA A 19 0.15 -11.02 4.15
N SER A 20 0.50 -11.30 5.41
CA SER A 20 -0.39 -11.17 6.57
C SER A 20 -0.09 -9.89 7.35
N LYS A 21 -1.11 -9.35 8.04
CA LYS A 21 -0.93 -8.27 9.00
C LYS A 21 -0.30 -8.82 10.28
N LYS A 22 0.54 -8.04 10.94
CA LYS A 22 1.04 -8.29 12.31
C LYS A 22 0.76 -7.04 13.14
N ALA A 23 1.76 -6.48 13.82
CA ALA A 23 1.67 -5.18 14.48
C ALA A 23 1.61 -4.02 13.47
N ALA A 24 2.04 -4.24 12.23
CA ALA A 24 2.00 -3.26 11.14
C ALA A 24 1.40 -3.89 9.85
N PRO A 25 1.12 -3.08 8.80
CA PRO A 25 0.58 -3.60 7.54
C PRO A 25 1.53 -4.60 6.86
N ALA A 26 0.97 -5.60 6.18
CA ALA A 26 1.75 -6.52 5.36
C ALA A 26 2.50 -5.78 4.24
N PHE A 27 3.70 -6.21 3.88
CA PHE A 27 4.45 -5.63 2.75
C PHE A 27 3.65 -5.66 1.45
N ALA A 28 2.92 -6.75 1.19
CA ALA A 28 2.02 -6.82 0.05
C ALA A 28 0.92 -5.74 0.08
N GLY A 29 0.35 -5.47 1.25
CA GLY A 29 -0.65 -4.42 1.45
C GLY A 29 -0.06 -3.02 1.24
N ILE A 30 1.16 -2.79 1.73
CA ILE A 30 1.92 -1.54 1.52
C ILE A 30 2.16 -1.33 0.02
N GLY A 31 2.71 -2.34 -0.68
CA GLY A 31 2.97 -2.27 -2.11
C GLY A 31 1.70 -2.02 -2.92
N LYS A 32 0.60 -2.72 -2.61
CA LYS A 32 -0.70 -2.53 -3.27
C LYS A 32 -1.29 -1.13 -3.02
N ARG A 33 -1.26 -0.64 -1.77
CA ARG A 33 -1.74 0.70 -1.43
C ARG A 33 -0.96 1.76 -2.20
N ASN A 34 0.37 1.74 -2.11
CA ASN A 34 1.19 2.79 -2.71
C ASN A 34 1.08 2.78 -4.24
N LYS A 35 1.08 1.61 -4.90
CA LYS A 35 0.79 1.54 -6.34
C LYS A 35 -0.57 2.15 -6.71
N ARG A 36 -1.60 1.92 -5.89
CA ARG A 36 -2.96 2.41 -6.15
C ARG A 36 -3.09 3.93 -5.97
N PHE A 37 -2.48 4.50 -4.93
CA PHE A 37 -2.70 5.90 -4.56
C PHE A 37 -1.61 6.86 -5.03
N GLU A 38 -0.37 6.38 -5.14
CA GLU A 38 0.81 7.20 -5.48
C GLU A 38 1.29 7.00 -6.92
N GLY A 39 0.88 5.89 -7.58
CA GLY A 39 1.26 5.57 -8.95
C GLY A 39 2.78 5.43 -9.10
N GLU A 40 3.37 6.23 -9.99
CA GLU A 40 4.82 6.26 -10.26
C GLU A 40 5.64 6.70 -9.03
N ASN A 41 5.05 7.50 -8.14
CA ASN A 41 5.70 7.97 -6.91
C ASN A 41 5.74 6.91 -5.80
N ALA A 42 5.14 5.73 -6.01
CA ALA A 42 5.01 4.71 -4.96
C ALA A 42 6.36 4.30 -4.34
N ARG A 43 7.41 4.19 -5.16
CA ARG A 43 8.76 3.86 -4.70
C ARG A 43 9.33 4.94 -3.80
N TYR A 44 9.26 6.20 -4.23
CA TYR A 44 9.71 7.35 -3.47
C TYR A 44 8.99 7.48 -2.12
N VAL A 45 7.66 7.31 -2.10
CA VAL A 45 6.87 7.38 -0.86
C VAL A 45 7.26 6.29 0.14
N ILE A 46 7.57 5.08 -0.34
CA ILE A 46 8.05 3.98 0.52
C ILE A 46 9.44 4.31 1.06
N ILE A 47 10.39 4.74 0.21
CA ILE A 47 11.74 5.16 0.62
C ILE A 47 11.67 6.23 1.70
N ASN A 48 10.89 7.28 1.47
CA ASN A 48 10.73 8.38 2.42
C ASN A 48 10.17 7.89 3.78
N SER A 49 9.25 6.91 3.75
CA SER A 49 8.72 6.32 4.99
C SER A 49 9.79 5.54 5.74
N ILE A 50 10.61 4.74 5.06
CA ILE A 50 11.68 3.95 5.71
C ILE A 50 12.75 4.89 6.27
N LYS A 51 13.18 5.86 5.48
CA LYS A 51 14.23 6.81 5.87
C LYS A 51 13.81 7.68 7.06
N ASN A 52 12.61 8.26 7.03
CA ASN A 52 12.19 9.25 8.01
C ASN A 52 11.23 8.71 9.07
N GLY A 53 10.90 7.42 9.03
CA GLY A 53 9.82 6.85 9.82
C GLY A 53 8.44 7.25 9.28
N SER A 54 7.39 6.69 9.87
CA SER A 54 6.01 7.06 9.51
C SER A 54 5.01 6.79 10.62
N LYS A 55 3.96 7.61 10.69
CA LYS A 55 2.80 7.44 11.58
C LYS A 55 1.53 7.80 10.83
N GLY A 56 0.39 7.19 11.20
CA GLY A 56 -0.93 7.61 10.74
C GLY A 56 -1.26 7.35 9.25
N LYS A 57 -0.32 6.81 8.46
CA LYS A 57 -0.55 6.52 7.02
C LYS A 57 -1.56 5.41 6.75
N TYR A 58 -1.77 4.54 7.74
CA TYR A 58 -2.68 3.40 7.67
C TYR A 58 -3.69 3.50 8.81
N PRO A 59 -4.98 3.77 8.53
CA PRO A 59 -5.98 3.99 9.58
C PRO A 59 -6.11 2.85 10.59
N HIS A 60 -5.92 1.60 10.14
CA HIS A 60 -5.94 0.42 11.02
C HIS A 60 -4.68 0.23 11.87
N PHE A 61 -3.68 1.10 11.71
CA PHE A 61 -2.40 1.07 12.40
C PHE A 61 -1.98 2.49 12.83
N SER A 62 -2.95 3.38 13.08
CA SER A 62 -2.71 4.79 13.41
C SER A 62 -1.87 4.97 14.66
N ASP A 63 -2.00 4.05 15.61
CA ASP A 63 -1.34 4.09 16.92
C ASP A 63 0.11 3.59 16.87
N MET A 64 0.51 3.01 15.73
CA MET A 64 1.84 2.46 15.51
C MET A 64 2.72 3.48 14.79
N GLU A 65 3.95 3.62 15.28
CA GLU A 65 5.00 4.44 14.66
C GLU A 65 6.06 3.53 14.06
N MET A 66 6.32 3.69 12.77
CA MET A 66 7.45 3.05 12.13
C MET A 66 8.71 3.89 12.39
N PRO A 67 9.77 3.32 12.98
CA PRO A 67 11.00 4.06 13.26
C PRO A 67 11.71 4.50 11.97
N SER A 68 12.55 5.51 12.10
CA SER A 68 13.43 6.00 11.03
C SER A 68 14.67 5.09 10.92
N TYR A 69 15.05 4.76 9.68
CA TYR A 69 16.26 4.00 9.36
C TYR A 69 17.22 4.89 8.56
N THR A 70 18.13 5.57 9.26
CA THR A 70 19.13 6.47 8.68
C THR A 70 20.43 5.77 8.27
N ASN A 71 20.58 4.49 8.65
CA ASN A 71 21.77 3.68 8.40
C ASN A 71 21.82 3.09 6.98
N PHE A 72 20.73 3.14 6.22
CA PHE A 72 20.71 2.66 4.84
C PHE A 72 21.22 3.71 3.85
N SER A 73 22.00 3.25 2.90
CA SER A 73 22.30 3.98 1.67
C SER A 73 21.05 4.15 0.79
N GLN A 74 21.13 5.05 -0.18
CA GLN A 74 20.04 5.25 -1.14
C GLN A 74 19.74 3.96 -1.93
N GLU A 75 20.76 3.22 -2.37
CA GLU A 75 20.60 1.98 -3.12
C GLU A 75 19.94 0.86 -2.30
N GLU A 76 20.22 0.77 -1.01
CA GLU A 76 19.57 -0.19 -0.12
C GLU A 76 18.10 0.15 0.12
N LEU A 77 17.78 1.43 0.35
CA LEU A 77 16.40 1.90 0.49
C LEU A 77 15.58 1.59 -0.77
N GLU A 78 16.21 1.79 -1.92
CA GLU A 78 15.68 1.47 -3.24
C GLU A 78 15.41 -0.03 -3.40
N THR A 79 16.39 -0.85 -3.07
CA THR A 79 16.29 -2.33 -3.09
C THR A 79 15.14 -2.83 -2.20
N ILE A 80 14.99 -2.25 -1.00
CA ILE A 80 13.90 -2.59 -0.07
C ILE A 80 12.54 -2.12 -0.62
N ALA A 81 12.45 -0.90 -1.15
CA ALA A 81 11.21 -0.36 -1.70
C ALA A 81 10.71 -1.18 -2.91
N ASP A 82 11.62 -1.55 -3.81
CA ASP A 82 11.33 -2.37 -4.97
C ASP A 82 10.85 -3.77 -4.56
N PHE A 83 11.46 -4.36 -3.53
CA PHE A 83 10.98 -5.61 -2.94
C PHE A 83 9.54 -5.50 -2.41
N ILE A 84 9.22 -4.43 -1.66
CA ILE A 84 7.87 -4.20 -1.11
C ILE A 84 6.84 -4.04 -2.23
N LEU A 85 7.17 -3.27 -3.27
CA LEU A 85 6.32 -3.08 -4.45
C LEU A 85 6.08 -4.38 -5.21
N ALA A 86 7.09 -5.25 -5.31
CA ALA A 86 6.97 -6.57 -5.93
C ALA A 86 6.04 -7.52 -5.16
N GLN A 87 5.81 -7.28 -3.85
CA GLN A 87 4.85 -8.07 -3.08
C GLN A 87 3.38 -7.69 -3.34
N SER A 88 3.09 -6.63 -4.11
CA SER A 88 1.72 -6.11 -4.26
C SER A 88 0.68 -7.13 -4.73
N SER A 89 1.10 -8.13 -5.51
CA SER A 89 0.24 -9.23 -5.98
C SER A 89 -0.15 -10.22 -4.88
N LYS A 90 0.65 -10.32 -3.81
CA LYS A 90 0.40 -11.22 -2.67
C LYS A 90 -0.59 -10.64 -1.65
N ALA A 91 -1.10 -9.43 -1.88
CA ALA A 91 -1.99 -8.76 -0.95
C ALA A 91 -3.34 -9.47 -0.97
N LYS A 92 -3.67 -10.21 0.10
CA LYS A 92 -5.02 -10.77 0.26
C LYS A 92 -6.01 -9.61 0.21
N GLY A 93 -6.91 -9.65 -0.77
CA GLY A 93 -7.97 -8.67 -0.90
C GLY A 93 -8.76 -8.65 0.41
N HIS A 94 -8.85 -7.48 1.04
CA HIS A 94 -10.13 -7.19 1.69
C HIS A 94 -11.10 -7.12 0.52
N GLY A 95 -12.04 -8.06 0.46
CA GLY A 95 -13.18 -7.99 -0.45
C GLY A 95 -13.98 -6.74 -0.13
N GLY A 96 -13.47 -5.59 -0.53
CA GLY A 96 -14.22 -4.37 -0.70
C GLY A 96 -14.82 -4.47 -2.09
N ASN A 97 -15.98 -5.11 -2.16
CA ASN A 97 -16.94 -4.86 -3.22
C ASN A 97 -17.28 -3.35 -3.20
N CYS A 98 -16.43 -2.51 -3.78
CA CYS A 98 -16.95 -1.32 -4.45
C CYS A 98 -17.41 -1.82 -5.82
N GLY A 99 -18.61 -2.40 -5.78
CA GLY A 99 -19.27 -2.96 -6.95
C GLY A 99 -19.28 -1.96 -8.09
N GLY A 100 -19.07 -2.49 -9.29
CA GLY A 100 -19.37 -1.77 -10.51
C GLY A 100 -20.81 -1.29 -10.47
N GLY A 101 -21.01 0.00 -10.23
CA GLY A 101 -22.21 0.70 -10.63
C GLY A 101 -22.17 0.86 -12.14
N LYS A 102 -22.58 -0.19 -12.88
CA LYS A 102 -23.10 -0.02 -14.23
C LYS A 102 -24.26 0.98 -14.11
N GLY A 103 -24.03 2.23 -14.53
CA GLY A 103 -25.10 3.18 -14.80
C GLY A 103 -25.90 2.71 -16.00
N GLN A 104 -26.81 1.76 -15.78
CA GLN A 104 -27.87 1.42 -16.71
C GLN A 104 -29.19 1.85 -16.07
N GLY A 105 -29.88 2.75 -16.76
CA GLY A 105 -31.24 3.17 -16.44
C GLY A 105 -31.37 4.69 -16.44
N ARG A 106 -32.30 5.32 -17.15
CA ARG A 106 -33.43 4.82 -17.93
C ARG A 106 -33.78 5.91 -18.94
N GLY A 107 -34.14 5.51 -20.15
CA GLY A 107 -34.81 6.42 -21.09
C GLY A 107 -36.14 6.88 -20.49
N MET A 108 -36.33 8.19 -20.44
CA MET A 108 -37.66 8.80 -20.37
C MET A 108 -38.14 9.00 -21.81
N GLY A 109 -38.86 8.01 -22.33
CA GLY A 109 -39.95 8.28 -23.26
C GLY A 109 -41.24 8.04 -22.48
N MET A 110 -42.18 8.99 -22.54
CA MET A 110 -43.62 8.73 -22.74
C MET A 110 -44.50 9.96 -22.43
N MET A 111 -45.33 10.29 -23.44
CA MET A 111 -46.66 10.92 -23.40
C MET A 111 -46.72 12.39 -22.94
N GLY A 112 -47.28 13.35 -23.67
CA GLY A 112 -48.51 13.39 -24.47
C GLY A 112 -49.29 14.62 -23.95
N GLY A 113 -49.50 15.68 -24.73
CA GLY A 113 -50.81 15.96 -25.34
C GLY A 113 -51.75 16.80 -24.44
N MET A 114 -52.42 17.79 -25.04
CA MET A 114 -53.51 18.66 -24.52
C MET A 114 -53.03 19.77 -23.54
N ARG A 115 -53.25 21.07 -23.76
CA ARG A 115 -54.34 21.81 -24.43
C ARG A 115 -53.80 23.07 -25.09
#